data_AF-A0A9E2ITQ8-F1
#
_entry.id   AF-A0A9E2ITQ8-F1
#
_cell.length_a   1.000
_cell.length_b   1.000
_cell.length_c   1.000
_cell.angle_alpha   90.00
_cell.angle_beta   90.00
_cell.angle_gamma   90.00
#
_symmetry.space_group_name_H-M   'P 1'
#
loop_
_entity.id
_entity.type
_entity.pdbx_description
1 polymer ?
#
loop_
_entity_poly.entity_id
_entity_poly.type
_entity_poly.pdbx_seq_one_letter_code
_entity_poly.pdbx_strand_id
1 'polypeptide(L)'
;NHHWTKDLVLSPDGRYLYASVGSNSNIVENGIEAEKGRAAIWQVDRETGASRVFASGLRNPNGLSFDPQTGELWAVINERDELGPNLVPDYMTSVKDGAFYGWPWSYYGDHVDERVKPARPDMVEKAIKPDYALSSHVAPLGMTFTADSALPEAYRDGAFVGEHGSWNRSFFNGYKVVYIPFENGMPAGKAQDVVTGFIDGDQARGRPVGVGIDGTGALLIADDAGNTVWRVAAADGSVTDRPIGTDRAATLAAAPSDAAPDEAGGADSTEEPAAAATEQGAAAPAETPAAAPEETPAAPLPGAAPEGEAPAQE
;
A
#
# COMPACT_ATOMS: atom_id res chain seq x y z
N ASN A 1 10.48 3.71 -13.05
CA ASN A 1 9.44 3.98 -12.02
C ASN A 1 8.03 4.00 -12.59
N HIS A 2 7.65 2.99 -13.37
CA HIS A 2 6.25 2.80 -13.77
C HIS A 2 5.62 1.77 -12.83
N HIS A 3 4.67 2.19 -11.99
CA HIS A 3 4.01 1.27 -11.06
C HIS A 3 2.84 0.57 -11.77
N TRP A 4 3.03 -0.73 -12.01
CA TRP A 4 2.14 -1.56 -12.82
C TRP A 4 1.28 -2.52 -11.98
N THR A 5 1.71 -2.87 -10.76
CA THR A 5 0.94 -3.68 -9.81
C THR A 5 -0.38 -3.00 -9.42
N LYS A 6 -1.34 -3.84 -9.04
CA LYS A 6 -2.68 -3.46 -8.58
C LYS A 6 -3.00 -4.34 -7.38
N ASP A 7 -2.86 -3.78 -6.19
CA ASP A 7 -3.24 -4.47 -4.98
C ASP A 7 -4.76 -4.40 -4.80
N LEU A 8 -5.36 -5.46 -4.27
CA LEU A 8 -6.81 -5.64 -4.23
C LEU A 8 -7.27 -6.07 -2.85
N VAL A 9 -8.30 -5.40 -2.30
CA VAL A 9 -8.96 -5.82 -1.07
C VAL A 9 -10.47 -5.64 -1.17
N LEU A 10 -11.23 -6.60 -0.64
CA LEU A 10 -12.69 -6.49 -0.53
C LEU A 10 -13.07 -5.70 0.72
N SER A 11 -14.13 -4.89 0.63
CA SER A 11 -14.74 -4.32 1.82
C SER A 11 -15.24 -5.42 2.77
N PRO A 12 -15.35 -5.14 4.08
CA PRO A 12 -15.87 -6.09 5.06
C PRO A 12 -17.25 -6.67 4.74
N ASP A 13 -18.13 -5.87 4.15
CA ASP A 13 -19.47 -6.27 3.69
C ASP A 13 -19.46 -6.96 2.32
N GLY A 14 -18.30 -7.06 1.68
CA GLY A 14 -18.11 -7.61 0.35
C GLY A 14 -18.73 -6.77 -0.77
N ARG A 15 -19.25 -5.57 -0.53
CA ARG A 15 -19.88 -4.76 -1.59
C ARG A 15 -18.87 -4.15 -2.56
N TYR A 16 -17.76 -3.65 -2.03
CA TYR A 16 -16.77 -2.90 -2.79
C TYR A 16 -15.47 -3.68 -2.93
N LEU A 17 -14.82 -3.54 -4.09
CA LEU A 17 -13.44 -3.91 -4.31
C LEU A 17 -12.61 -2.62 -4.33
N TYR A 18 -11.59 -2.56 -3.49
CA TYR A 18 -10.60 -1.48 -3.51
C TYR A 18 -9.40 -1.93 -4.32
N ALA A 19 -8.95 -1.07 -5.23
CA ALA A 19 -7.83 -1.34 -6.11
C ALA A 19 -6.79 -0.23 -6.02
N SER A 20 -5.56 -0.59 -5.68
CA SER A 20 -4.44 0.35 -5.65
C SER A 20 -3.97 0.65 -7.08
N VAL A 21 -3.61 1.89 -7.37
CA VAL A 21 -3.01 2.32 -8.63
C VAL A 21 -1.87 3.27 -8.32
N GLY A 22 -0.62 2.79 -8.41
CA GLY A 22 0.56 3.65 -8.20
C GLY A 22 0.72 4.73 -9.27
N SER A 23 1.76 5.55 -9.17
CA SER A 23 2.11 6.61 -10.13
C SER A 23 2.73 6.01 -11.41
N ASN A 24 2.64 6.75 -12.50
CA ASN A 24 3.26 6.41 -13.78
C ASN A 24 4.79 6.59 -13.74
N SER A 25 5.24 7.51 -12.88
CA SER A 25 6.62 7.98 -12.80
C SER A 25 7.04 8.22 -11.33
N ASN A 26 8.26 8.72 -11.09
CA ASN A 26 8.72 8.97 -9.72
C ASN A 26 8.03 10.22 -9.13
N ILE A 27 8.12 11.32 -9.88
CA ILE A 27 7.60 12.65 -9.56
C ILE A 27 7.21 13.39 -10.84
N VAL A 28 6.21 12.85 -11.55
CA VAL A 28 5.54 13.46 -12.72
C VAL A 28 6.43 13.69 -13.95
N GLU A 29 7.50 12.90 -14.13
CA GLU A 29 8.42 13.06 -15.28
C GLU A 29 7.72 12.99 -16.64
N ASN A 30 6.62 12.23 -16.73
CA ASN A 30 5.82 12.07 -17.94
C ASN A 30 4.66 13.09 -18.04
N GLY A 31 4.66 14.11 -17.18
CA GLY A 31 3.63 15.13 -17.07
C GLY A 31 2.45 14.71 -16.18
N ILE A 32 1.78 15.72 -15.59
CA ILE A 32 0.64 15.51 -14.68
C ILE A 32 -0.52 14.76 -15.36
N GLU A 33 -0.73 14.97 -16.66
CA GLU A 33 -1.79 14.26 -17.40
C GLU A 33 -1.57 12.74 -17.44
N ALA A 34 -0.32 12.27 -17.48
CA ALA A 34 0.01 10.85 -17.43
C ALA A 34 -0.33 10.20 -16.06
N GLU A 35 -0.58 11.02 -15.05
CA GLU A 35 -0.90 10.62 -13.68
C GLU A 35 -2.40 10.67 -13.39
N LYS A 36 -3.24 10.97 -14.39
CA LYS A 36 -4.69 10.97 -14.24
C LYS A 36 -5.19 9.60 -13.79
N GLY A 37 -5.87 9.56 -12.64
CA GLY A 37 -6.38 8.32 -12.05
C GLY A 37 -5.31 7.42 -11.41
N ARG A 38 -4.07 7.92 -11.28
CA ARG A 38 -2.93 7.23 -10.68
C ARG A 38 -2.54 7.85 -9.35
N ALA A 39 -1.60 7.22 -8.66
CA ALA A 39 -1.22 7.56 -7.30
C ALA A 39 -2.44 7.62 -6.36
N ALA A 40 -3.29 6.59 -6.46
CA ALA A 40 -4.64 6.58 -5.92
C ALA A 40 -5.07 5.16 -5.52
N ILE A 41 -6.09 5.11 -4.67
CA ILE A 41 -6.88 3.90 -4.43
C ILE A 41 -8.26 4.14 -5.02
N TRP A 42 -8.73 3.20 -5.82
CA TRP A 42 -10.05 3.20 -6.43
C TRP A 42 -11.00 2.34 -5.61
N GLN A 43 -12.26 2.77 -5.49
CA GLN A 43 -13.36 1.95 -5.00
C GLN A 43 -14.22 1.54 -6.20
N VAL A 44 -14.53 0.25 -6.30
CA VAL A 44 -15.33 -0.34 -7.37
C VAL A 44 -16.50 -1.09 -6.74
N ASP A 45 -17.73 -0.73 -7.10
CA ASP A 45 -18.92 -1.50 -6.76
C ASP A 45 -18.89 -2.82 -7.55
N ARG A 46 -18.91 -3.95 -6.84
CA ARG A 46 -18.66 -5.26 -7.45
C ARG A 46 -19.81 -5.77 -8.30
N GLU A 47 -21.03 -5.30 -8.05
CA GLU A 47 -22.21 -5.72 -8.79
C GLU A 47 -22.35 -4.92 -10.09
N THR A 48 -22.13 -3.61 -10.02
CA THR A 48 -22.37 -2.69 -11.15
C THR A 48 -21.11 -2.34 -11.94
N GLY A 49 -19.93 -2.51 -11.35
CA GLY A 49 -18.66 -2.02 -11.91
C GLY A 49 -18.49 -0.51 -11.83
N ALA A 50 -19.44 0.22 -11.22
CA ALA A 50 -19.31 1.65 -10.99
C ALA A 50 -18.07 1.92 -10.12
N SER A 51 -17.25 2.89 -10.52
CA SER A 51 -15.96 3.13 -9.87
C SER A 51 -15.67 4.60 -9.70
N ARG A 52 -14.90 4.91 -8.66
CA ARG A 52 -14.41 6.25 -8.33
C ARG A 52 -13.05 6.18 -7.65
N VAL A 53 -12.32 7.27 -7.71
CA VAL A 53 -11.16 7.47 -6.82
C VAL A 53 -11.69 7.58 -5.39
N PHE A 54 -11.23 6.69 -4.52
CA PHE A 54 -11.53 6.70 -3.09
C PHE A 54 -10.58 7.65 -2.36
N ALA A 55 -9.28 7.55 -2.61
CA ALA A 55 -8.26 8.44 -2.08
C ALA A 55 -7.13 8.66 -3.10
N SER A 56 -6.43 9.79 -3.00
CA SER A 56 -5.41 10.20 -3.96
C SER A 56 -4.17 10.77 -3.30
N GLY A 57 -3.12 11.02 -4.08
CA GLY A 57 -1.84 11.54 -3.57
C GLY A 57 -1.02 10.51 -2.82
N LEU A 58 -1.27 9.22 -3.08
CA LEU A 58 -0.54 8.07 -2.55
C LEU A 58 0.37 7.58 -3.68
N ARG A 59 1.68 7.84 -3.66
CA ARG A 59 2.56 7.57 -4.83
C ARG A 59 2.43 6.14 -5.35
N ASN A 60 2.60 5.15 -4.48
CA ASN A 60 2.45 3.74 -4.84
C ASN A 60 1.88 2.96 -3.65
N PRO A 61 0.55 2.96 -3.47
CA PRO A 61 -0.11 2.23 -2.41
C PRO A 61 -0.10 0.73 -2.69
N ASN A 62 0.29 -0.06 -1.69
CA ASN A 62 0.29 -1.52 -1.68
C ASN A 62 -0.22 -2.02 -0.31
N GLY A 63 -0.40 -3.34 -0.17
CA GLY A 63 -0.80 -3.95 1.10
C GLY A 63 -2.09 -3.36 1.67
N LEU A 64 -3.13 -3.25 0.85
CA LEU A 64 -4.44 -2.79 1.28
C LEU A 64 -5.03 -3.79 2.27
N SER A 65 -5.38 -3.33 3.46
CA SER A 65 -5.96 -4.19 4.51
C SER A 65 -6.97 -3.40 5.32
N PHE A 66 -8.11 -4.01 5.64
CA PHE A 66 -9.06 -3.43 6.57
C PHE A 66 -8.65 -3.78 7.99
N ASP A 67 -8.56 -2.78 8.86
CA ASP A 67 -8.37 -2.99 10.28
C ASP A 67 -9.62 -3.70 10.83
N PRO A 68 -9.47 -4.92 11.39
CA PRO A 68 -10.59 -5.67 11.91
C PRO A 68 -11.20 -5.05 13.18
N GLN A 69 -10.56 -4.08 13.84
CA GLN A 69 -11.14 -3.42 15.02
C GLN A 69 -11.95 -2.19 14.64
N THR A 70 -11.42 -1.36 13.74
CA THR A 70 -12.02 -0.06 13.37
C THR A 70 -12.83 -0.10 12.09
N GLY A 71 -12.58 -1.09 11.22
CA GLY A 71 -13.15 -1.15 9.87
C GLY A 71 -12.53 -0.13 8.90
N GLU A 72 -11.48 0.58 9.30
CA GLU A 72 -10.78 1.52 8.42
C GLU A 72 -9.92 0.77 7.40
N LEU A 73 -9.85 1.32 6.18
CA LEU A 73 -8.90 0.84 5.17
C LEU A 73 -7.51 1.37 5.50
N TRP A 74 -6.50 0.53 5.47
CA TRP A 74 -5.09 0.89 5.63
C TRP A 74 -4.28 0.49 4.40
N ALA A 75 -3.17 1.19 4.18
CA ALA A 75 -2.23 0.87 3.11
C ALA A 75 -0.78 1.21 3.52
N VAL A 76 0.17 0.57 2.84
CA VAL A 76 1.59 0.95 2.86
C VAL A 76 1.99 1.59 1.53
N ILE A 77 2.82 2.63 1.58
CA ILE A 77 3.13 3.46 0.41
C ILE A 77 4.64 3.49 0.19
N ASN A 78 5.07 3.21 -1.05
CA ASN A 78 6.44 3.47 -1.48
C ASN A 78 6.54 4.92 -1.95
N GLU A 79 7.33 5.72 -1.25
CA GLU A 79 7.49 7.13 -1.50
C GLU A 79 8.53 7.43 -2.59
N ARG A 80 8.66 8.73 -2.93
CA ARG A 80 9.49 9.20 -4.04
C ARG A 80 10.98 9.02 -3.81
N ASP A 81 11.66 8.77 -4.92
CA ASP A 81 13.10 8.62 -5.00
C ASP A 81 13.80 9.99 -5.18
N GLU A 82 15.13 9.97 -5.15
CA GLU A 82 16.01 11.08 -5.51
C GLU A 82 15.97 12.29 -4.56
N LEU A 83 15.55 12.07 -3.30
CA LEU A 83 15.71 13.04 -2.19
C LEU A 83 16.85 12.65 -1.23
N GLY A 84 17.73 11.75 -1.68
CA GLY A 84 18.83 11.20 -0.90
C GLY A 84 18.46 9.91 -0.16
N PRO A 85 19.38 9.37 0.64
CA PRO A 85 19.16 8.08 1.28
C PRO A 85 18.13 8.16 2.40
N ASN A 86 18.07 9.24 3.18
CA ASN A 86 17.28 9.25 4.42
C ASN A 86 15.97 10.05 4.31
N LEU A 87 15.58 10.39 3.08
CA LEU A 87 14.36 11.10 2.77
C LEU A 87 13.84 10.60 1.41
N VAL A 88 12.54 10.37 1.24
CA VAL A 88 11.44 10.45 2.22
C VAL A 88 11.16 9.12 2.90
N PRO A 89 10.51 9.09 4.08
CA PRO A 89 10.07 7.83 4.66
C PRO A 89 9.00 7.20 3.76
N ASP A 90 9.12 5.90 3.51
CA ASP A 90 7.93 5.10 3.20
C ASP A 90 7.00 5.15 4.41
N TYR A 91 5.71 4.89 4.22
CA TYR A 91 4.75 5.04 5.32
C TYR A 91 3.61 4.03 5.27
N MET A 92 2.94 3.93 6.41
CA MET A 92 1.67 3.23 6.60
C MET A 92 0.64 4.24 7.13
N THR A 93 -0.59 4.19 6.64
CA THR A 93 -1.63 5.16 7.01
C THR A 93 -3.03 4.59 6.83
N SER A 94 -4.00 5.07 7.61
CA SER A 94 -5.41 4.86 7.32
C SER A 94 -5.83 5.73 6.15
N VAL A 95 -6.61 5.14 5.25
CA VAL A 95 -7.03 5.71 3.98
C VAL A 95 -8.46 6.22 4.12
N LYS A 96 -8.63 7.54 4.00
CA LYS A 96 -9.90 8.23 4.21
C LYS A 96 -10.58 8.54 2.88
N ASP A 97 -11.91 8.43 2.86
CA ASP A 97 -12.72 8.74 1.69
C ASP A 97 -12.54 10.21 1.26
N GLY A 98 -12.20 10.43 -0.01
CA GLY A 98 -11.98 11.74 -0.61
C GLY A 98 -10.66 12.41 -0.23
N ALA A 99 -9.81 11.74 0.55
CA ALA A 99 -8.58 12.35 1.06
C ALA A 99 -7.46 12.46 0.01
N PHE A 100 -6.54 13.38 0.28
CA PHE A 100 -5.33 13.64 -0.50
C PHE A 100 -4.09 13.55 0.39
N TYR A 101 -3.10 12.75 0.01
CA TYR A 101 -1.92 12.45 0.84
C TYR A 101 -0.61 13.12 0.34
N GLY A 102 -0.74 14.13 -0.52
CA GLY A 102 0.35 15.05 -0.85
C GLY A 102 1.02 14.82 -2.20
N TRP A 103 1.22 13.57 -2.63
CA TRP A 103 1.88 13.32 -3.92
C TRP A 103 1.07 13.91 -5.09
N PRO A 104 1.67 14.61 -6.07
CA PRO A 104 3.11 14.82 -6.23
C PRO A 104 3.65 16.08 -5.52
N TRP A 105 2.82 17.03 -5.15
CA TRP A 105 3.25 18.38 -4.75
C TRP A 105 3.88 18.47 -3.36
N SER A 106 3.56 17.56 -2.45
CA SER A 106 4.17 17.47 -1.13
C SER A 106 4.42 16.04 -0.70
N TYR A 107 5.23 15.87 0.33
CA TYR A 107 5.44 14.60 1.01
C TYR A 107 5.20 14.75 2.51
N TYR A 108 4.80 13.65 3.13
CA TYR A 108 4.67 13.54 4.58
C TYR A 108 3.91 14.73 5.22
N GLY A 109 2.77 15.09 4.62
CA GLY A 109 2.00 16.29 4.96
C GLY A 109 2.32 17.45 4.01
N ASP A 110 2.66 18.60 4.57
CA ASP A 110 2.81 19.88 3.87
C ASP A 110 4.25 20.19 3.40
N HIS A 111 5.17 19.21 3.46
CA HIS A 111 6.53 19.43 2.96
C HIS A 111 6.54 19.51 1.44
N VAL A 112 6.72 20.73 0.93
CA VAL A 112 6.70 21.01 -0.52
C VAL A 112 7.80 20.25 -1.25
N ASP A 113 7.44 19.61 -2.37
CA ASP A 113 8.39 19.08 -3.34
C ASP A 113 8.61 20.11 -4.46
N GLU A 114 9.69 20.88 -4.36
CA GLU A 114 9.98 21.98 -5.29
C GLU A 114 10.29 21.51 -6.73
N ARG A 115 10.53 20.21 -6.94
CA ARG A 115 10.80 19.59 -8.24
C ARG A 115 9.56 19.57 -9.13
N VAL A 116 8.36 19.57 -8.54
CA VAL A 116 7.09 19.42 -9.28
C VAL A 116 6.62 20.76 -9.85
N LYS A 117 6.22 20.76 -11.14
CA LYS A 117 5.70 21.94 -11.85
C LYS A 117 4.39 21.63 -12.60
N PRO A 118 3.41 22.55 -12.64
CA PRO A 118 3.38 23.79 -11.85
C PRO A 118 3.20 23.51 -10.36
N ALA A 119 3.64 24.44 -9.52
CA ALA A 119 3.40 24.38 -8.08
C ALA A 119 1.91 24.51 -7.78
N ARG A 120 1.44 23.81 -6.73
CA ARG A 120 0.05 23.81 -6.26
C ARG A 120 0.00 23.97 -4.74
N PRO A 121 0.25 25.17 -4.20
CA PRO A 121 0.22 25.41 -2.76
C PRO A 121 -1.14 25.04 -2.14
N ASP A 122 -2.22 25.22 -2.91
CA ASP A 122 -3.58 24.83 -2.51
C ASP A 122 -3.77 23.31 -2.34
N MET A 123 -2.97 22.50 -3.03
CA MET A 123 -2.97 21.04 -2.86
C MET A 123 -2.05 20.61 -1.72
N VAL A 124 -0.93 21.31 -1.52
CA VAL A 124 -0.04 21.10 -0.36
C VAL A 124 -0.79 21.35 0.95
N GLU A 125 -1.59 22.42 1.02
CA GLU A 125 -2.41 22.74 2.21
C GLU A 125 -3.46 21.66 2.52
N LYS A 126 -3.94 20.94 1.51
CA LYS A 126 -4.92 19.84 1.66
C LYS A 126 -4.27 18.51 2.06
N ALA A 127 -2.95 18.39 1.97
CA ALA A 127 -2.27 17.12 2.15
C ALA A 127 -2.39 16.62 3.59
N ILE A 128 -2.93 15.41 3.75
CA ILE A 128 -2.96 14.72 5.03
C ILE A 128 -1.59 14.12 5.31
N LYS A 129 -1.06 14.41 6.49
CA LYS A 129 0.15 13.75 6.99
C LYS A 129 -0.16 12.28 7.28
N PRO A 130 0.65 11.32 6.78
CA PRO A 130 0.50 9.90 7.09
C PRO A 130 0.62 9.59 8.59
N ASP A 131 -0.05 8.51 9.02
CA ASP A 131 -0.11 8.14 10.45
C ASP A 131 1.20 7.54 10.99
N TYR A 132 1.97 6.84 10.16
CA TYR A 132 3.18 6.14 10.60
C TYR A 132 4.30 6.18 9.57
N ALA A 133 5.43 6.78 9.93
CA ALA A 133 6.66 6.65 9.15
C ALA A 133 7.27 5.26 9.36
N LEU A 134 7.48 4.56 8.26
CA LEU A 134 8.47 3.50 8.18
C LEU A 134 9.85 4.15 7.99
N SER A 135 10.84 3.36 7.59
CA SER A 135 12.13 3.91 7.17
C SER A 135 12.12 4.26 5.67
N SER A 136 13.04 5.12 5.24
CA SER A 136 13.18 5.46 3.83
C SER A 136 13.64 4.26 3.01
N HIS A 137 13.05 4.10 1.82
CA HIS A 137 13.41 3.10 0.82
C HIS A 137 13.32 1.64 1.32
N VAL A 138 12.43 1.33 2.26
CA VAL A 138 12.20 -0.06 2.68
C VAL A 138 11.32 -0.81 1.67
N ALA A 139 10.63 -0.08 0.79
CA ALA A 139 9.76 -0.61 -0.25
C ALA A 139 8.70 -1.57 0.32
N PRO A 140 7.77 -1.08 1.15
CA PRO A 140 6.75 -1.94 1.75
C PRO A 140 5.75 -2.40 0.68
N LEU A 141 5.60 -3.70 0.46
CA LEU A 141 4.76 -4.23 -0.63
C LEU A 141 3.56 -5.06 -0.14
N GLY A 142 3.53 -5.44 1.13
CA GLY A 142 2.42 -6.18 1.71
C GLY A 142 2.20 -5.79 3.17
N MET A 143 0.95 -5.86 3.59
CA MET A 143 0.56 -5.59 4.96
C MET A 143 -0.65 -6.46 5.33
N THR A 144 -0.66 -6.97 6.56
CA THR A 144 -1.81 -7.66 7.15
C THR A 144 -1.91 -7.30 8.62
N PHE A 145 -3.13 -7.07 9.10
CA PHE A 145 -3.39 -7.05 10.54
C PHE A 145 -3.24 -8.46 11.12
N THR A 146 -2.94 -8.55 12.41
CA THR A 146 -2.81 -9.83 13.12
C THR A 146 -4.10 -10.64 13.12
N ALA A 147 -5.28 -10.01 13.08
CA ALA A 147 -6.58 -10.66 12.90
C ALA A 147 -6.80 -11.92 13.76
N ASP A 148 -6.63 -11.81 15.08
CA ASP A 148 -6.75 -12.93 16.04
C ASP A 148 -5.85 -14.15 15.73
N SER A 149 -4.69 -13.93 15.12
CA SER A 149 -3.72 -15.00 14.82
C SER A 149 -3.30 -15.82 16.06
N ALA A 150 -2.68 -16.98 15.81
CA ALA A 150 -2.11 -17.84 16.84
C ALA A 150 -0.68 -17.44 17.24
N LEU A 151 -0.17 -16.30 16.76
CA LEU A 151 1.15 -15.81 17.10
C LEU A 151 1.21 -15.38 18.59
N PRO A 152 2.41 -15.33 19.19
CA PRO A 152 2.58 -14.93 20.59
C PRO A 152 1.90 -13.60 20.94
N GLU A 153 1.54 -13.44 22.23
CA GLU A 153 0.85 -12.27 22.79
C GLU A 153 1.43 -10.93 22.32
N ALA A 154 2.75 -10.84 22.18
CA ALA A 154 3.45 -9.63 21.74
C ALA A 154 3.02 -9.14 20.34
N TYR A 155 2.38 -10.00 19.54
CA TYR A 155 1.91 -9.69 18.18
C TYR A 155 0.39 -9.50 18.09
N ARG A 156 -0.35 -9.56 19.20
CA ARG A 156 -1.82 -9.61 19.22
C ARG A 156 -2.49 -8.42 18.51
N ASP A 157 -2.05 -7.20 18.82
CA ASP A 157 -2.72 -5.97 18.40
C ASP A 157 -1.79 -5.15 17.51
N GLY A 158 -1.77 -5.44 16.21
CA GLY A 158 -0.93 -4.70 15.27
C GLY A 158 -0.99 -5.20 13.84
N ALA A 159 -0.01 -4.77 13.05
CA ALA A 159 0.12 -5.12 11.65
C ALA A 159 1.52 -5.62 11.32
N PHE A 160 1.60 -6.63 10.46
CA PHE A 160 2.83 -7.06 9.82
C PHE A 160 3.00 -6.34 8.49
N VAL A 161 4.22 -5.93 8.18
CA VAL A 161 4.58 -5.28 6.92
C VAL A 161 5.77 -6.00 6.30
N GLY A 162 5.63 -6.41 5.03
CA GLY A 162 6.70 -6.95 4.21
C GLY A 162 7.50 -5.83 3.57
N GLU A 163 8.76 -5.66 3.99
CA GLU A 163 9.70 -4.68 3.43
C GLU A 163 10.58 -5.35 2.37
N HIS A 164 10.28 -5.08 1.09
CA HIS A 164 10.91 -5.71 -0.07
C HIS A 164 12.39 -5.35 -0.24
N GLY A 165 12.77 -4.22 0.34
CA GLY A 165 14.15 -3.78 0.41
C GLY A 165 14.55 -2.78 -0.67
N SER A 166 15.44 -1.87 -0.28
CA SER A 166 15.97 -0.80 -1.12
C SER A 166 16.83 -1.31 -2.26
N TRP A 167 16.76 -0.68 -3.43
CA TRP A 167 17.69 -0.96 -4.53
C TRP A 167 18.66 0.22 -4.82
N ASN A 168 18.37 1.42 -4.31
CA ASN A 168 19.04 2.66 -4.73
C ASN A 168 19.85 3.34 -3.59
N ARG A 169 20.73 2.60 -2.91
CA ARG A 169 21.55 3.16 -1.82
C ARG A 169 22.78 2.32 -1.48
N SER A 170 23.77 2.96 -0.84
CA SER A 170 25.04 2.35 -0.44
C SER A 170 24.94 1.42 0.79
N PHE A 171 23.88 1.59 1.59
CA PHE A 171 23.57 0.74 2.76
C PHE A 171 22.12 0.28 2.63
N PHE A 172 21.94 -1.01 2.33
CA PHE A 172 20.62 -1.59 2.11
C PHE A 172 19.73 -1.47 3.36
N ASN A 173 18.44 -1.30 3.12
CA ASN A 173 17.41 -1.16 4.15
C ASN A 173 16.16 -1.95 3.74
N GLY A 174 15.34 -2.36 4.69
CA GLY A 174 14.27 -3.33 4.45
C GLY A 174 14.80 -4.76 4.43
N TYR A 175 14.36 -5.57 3.46
CA TYR A 175 14.71 -7.00 3.36
C TYR A 175 14.30 -7.78 4.62
N LYS A 176 13.07 -7.55 5.08
CA LYS A 176 12.54 -8.13 6.30
C LYS A 176 11.04 -8.04 6.38
N VAL A 177 10.46 -8.75 7.34
CA VAL A 177 9.11 -8.52 7.80
C VAL A 177 9.18 -7.87 9.17
N VAL A 178 8.47 -6.76 9.33
CA VAL A 178 8.35 -6.04 10.59
C VAL A 178 6.94 -6.13 11.15
N TYR A 179 6.82 -5.97 12.46
CA TYR A 179 5.56 -5.82 13.17
C TYR A 179 5.45 -4.41 13.75
N ILE A 180 4.31 -3.79 13.60
CA ILE A 180 4.00 -2.46 14.15
C ILE A 180 2.89 -2.66 15.18
N PRO A 181 3.15 -2.41 16.48
CA PRO A 181 2.12 -2.52 17.52
C PRO A 181 1.08 -1.41 17.35
N PHE A 182 -0.16 -1.73 17.69
CA PHE A 182 -1.30 -0.82 17.70
C PHE A 182 -1.92 -0.75 19.09
N GLU A 183 -2.40 0.44 19.45
CA GLU A 183 -3.24 0.67 20.63
C GLU A 183 -4.40 1.58 20.21
N ASN A 184 -5.63 1.19 20.55
CA ASN A 184 -6.84 1.96 20.24
C ASN A 184 -6.99 2.29 18.73
N GLY A 185 -6.72 1.31 17.86
CA GLY A 185 -6.83 1.48 16.40
C GLY A 185 -5.71 2.31 15.75
N MET A 186 -4.67 2.70 16.50
CA MET A 186 -3.58 3.52 15.98
C MET A 186 -2.20 2.89 16.25
N PRO A 187 -1.21 3.06 15.36
CA PRO A 187 0.17 2.63 15.60
C PRO A 187 0.75 3.21 16.89
N ALA A 188 1.30 2.35 17.75
CA ALA A 188 1.70 2.66 19.12
C ALA A 188 3.08 2.06 19.45
N GLY A 189 4.12 2.49 18.74
CA GLY A 189 5.48 2.08 19.04
C GLY A 189 6.41 2.04 17.83
N LYS A 190 7.62 1.51 18.04
CA LYS A 190 8.58 1.29 16.95
C LYS A 190 8.26 -0.04 16.24
N ALA A 191 8.52 -0.07 14.94
CA ALA A 191 8.55 -1.32 14.18
C ALA A 191 9.55 -2.31 14.80
N GLN A 192 9.14 -3.56 14.87
CA GLN A 192 9.89 -4.67 15.46
C GLN A 192 10.23 -5.68 14.38
N ASP A 193 11.47 -6.13 14.30
CA ASP A 193 11.88 -7.12 13.31
C ASP A 193 11.30 -8.50 13.67
N VAL A 194 10.66 -9.17 12.71
CA VAL A 194 10.01 -10.48 12.89
C VAL A 194 10.76 -11.55 12.09
N VAL A 195 10.97 -11.31 10.80
CA VAL A 195 11.73 -12.22 9.92
C VAL A 195 12.80 -11.41 9.20
N THR A 196 14.06 -11.80 9.41
CA THR A 196 15.24 -11.13 8.85
C THR A 196 16.14 -12.16 8.18
N GLY A 197 17.29 -11.73 7.64
CA GLY A 197 18.24 -12.61 6.95
C GLY A 197 17.97 -12.81 5.46
N PHE A 198 17.07 -12.01 4.88
CA PHE A 198 16.82 -11.96 3.44
C PHE A 198 17.94 -11.28 2.65
N ILE A 199 18.94 -10.71 3.32
CA ILE A 199 20.13 -10.11 2.72
C ILE A 199 21.38 -10.50 3.50
N ASP A 200 22.47 -10.75 2.79
CA ASP A 200 23.80 -11.03 3.34
C ASP A 200 24.85 -10.18 2.60
N GLY A 201 25.41 -9.19 3.29
CA GLY A 201 26.23 -8.15 2.64
C GLY A 201 25.41 -7.36 1.62
N ASP A 202 25.80 -7.46 0.35
CA ASP A 202 25.10 -6.87 -0.80
C ASP A 202 24.25 -7.88 -1.58
N GLN A 203 24.22 -9.15 -1.15
CA GLN A 203 23.50 -10.20 -1.83
C GLN A 203 22.13 -10.43 -1.20
N ALA A 204 21.07 -10.07 -1.93
CA ALA A 204 19.71 -10.45 -1.58
C ALA A 204 19.51 -11.97 -1.78
N ARG A 205 19.00 -12.63 -0.74
CA ARG A 205 18.61 -14.05 -0.71
C ARG A 205 17.10 -14.25 -0.80
N GLY A 206 16.35 -13.19 -0.51
CA GLY A 206 14.92 -13.10 -0.74
C GLY A 206 14.44 -11.67 -0.57
N ARG A 207 13.18 -11.39 -0.92
CA ARG A 207 12.57 -10.07 -0.83
C ARG A 207 11.09 -10.21 -0.50
N PRO A 208 10.68 -9.90 0.75
CA PRO A 208 9.28 -10.03 1.17
C PRO A 208 8.34 -9.14 0.34
N VAL A 209 7.25 -9.71 -0.16
CA VAL A 209 6.19 -9.00 -0.91
C VAL A 209 4.87 -9.06 -0.12
N GLY A 210 4.02 -10.05 -0.42
CA GLY A 210 2.73 -10.23 0.26
C GLY A 210 2.89 -10.91 1.60
N VAL A 211 2.11 -10.46 2.59
CA VAL A 211 1.99 -11.10 3.90
C VAL A 211 0.52 -11.36 4.20
N GLY A 212 0.23 -12.43 4.95
CA GLY A 212 -1.14 -12.79 5.31
C GLY A 212 -1.20 -13.80 6.45
N ILE A 213 -2.30 -13.85 7.17
CA ILE A 213 -2.52 -14.86 8.22
C ILE A 213 -3.26 -16.05 7.60
N ASP A 214 -2.69 -17.25 7.72
CA ASP A 214 -3.32 -18.48 7.25
C ASP A 214 -4.46 -18.94 8.19
N GLY A 215 -5.21 -19.96 7.76
CA GLY A 215 -6.33 -20.47 8.56
C GLY A 215 -5.93 -21.00 9.94
N THR A 216 -4.67 -21.34 10.18
CA THR A 216 -4.22 -21.80 11.51
C THR A 216 -3.73 -20.66 12.40
N GLY A 217 -3.72 -19.42 11.89
CA GLY A 217 -3.16 -18.26 12.58
C GLY A 217 -1.66 -18.11 12.45
N ALA A 218 -1.02 -18.76 11.47
CA ALA A 218 0.39 -18.55 11.15
C ALA A 218 0.55 -17.43 10.12
N LEU A 219 1.67 -16.71 10.17
CA LEU A 219 2.00 -15.68 9.19
C LEU A 219 2.63 -16.32 7.94
N LEU A 220 2.05 -16.06 6.78
CA LEU A 220 2.59 -16.36 5.47
C LEU A 220 3.34 -15.15 4.92
N ILE A 221 4.47 -15.40 4.27
CA ILE A 221 5.31 -14.38 3.63
C ILE A 221 5.68 -14.88 2.24
N ALA A 222 5.24 -14.17 1.21
CA ALA A 222 5.69 -14.40 -0.15
C ALA A 222 7.03 -13.70 -0.38
N ASP A 223 8.00 -14.43 -0.91
CA ASP A 223 9.33 -13.97 -1.27
C ASP A 223 9.54 -14.21 -2.77
N ASP A 224 9.54 -13.12 -3.56
CA ASP A 224 9.58 -13.20 -5.01
C ASP A 224 10.99 -13.52 -5.54
N ALA A 225 12.03 -12.91 -4.97
CA ALA A 225 13.41 -13.18 -5.35
C ALA A 225 13.86 -14.60 -5.00
N GLY A 226 13.41 -15.12 -3.86
CA GLY A 226 13.66 -16.50 -3.42
C GLY A 226 12.69 -17.53 -4.01
N ASN A 227 11.65 -17.09 -4.73
CA ASN A 227 10.55 -17.94 -5.24
C ASN A 227 10.01 -18.91 -4.16
N THR A 228 9.78 -18.38 -2.96
CA THR A 228 9.47 -19.17 -1.76
C THR A 228 8.29 -18.55 -1.01
N VAL A 229 7.44 -19.39 -0.43
CA VAL A 229 6.45 -18.96 0.56
C VAL A 229 6.90 -19.47 1.92
N TRP A 230 7.20 -18.55 2.82
CA TRP A 230 7.56 -18.85 4.19
C TRP A 230 6.31 -18.91 5.06
N ARG A 231 6.29 -19.80 6.04
CA ARG A 231 5.24 -19.90 7.05
C ARG A 231 5.85 -19.80 8.44
N VAL A 232 5.47 -18.78 9.19
CA VAL A 232 5.93 -18.48 10.55
C VAL A 232 4.82 -18.81 11.53
N ALA A 233 5.05 -19.80 12.38
CA ALA A 233 4.10 -20.26 13.39
C ALA A 233 4.65 -20.05 14.81
N ALA A 234 3.76 -20.07 15.80
CA ALA A 234 4.17 -20.05 17.19
C ALA A 234 5.05 -21.26 17.53
N ALA A 235 6.14 -21.02 18.26
CA ALA A 235 7.14 -22.04 18.57
C ALA A 235 6.60 -23.17 19.47
N ASP A 236 5.55 -22.89 20.25
CA ASP A 236 4.86 -23.86 21.11
C ASP A 236 3.83 -24.70 20.34
N GLY A 237 3.66 -24.47 19.03
CA GLY A 237 2.70 -25.18 18.19
C GLY A 237 1.27 -24.66 18.31
N SER A 238 1.04 -23.51 18.93
CA SER A 238 -0.27 -22.88 19.00
C SER A 238 -0.87 -22.65 17.61
N VAL A 239 -2.17 -22.93 17.50
CA VAL A 239 -3.00 -22.69 16.31
C VAL A 239 -4.34 -22.11 16.77
N THR A 240 -5.06 -21.44 15.87
CA THR A 240 -6.40 -20.95 16.17
C THR A 240 -7.39 -22.12 16.31
N ASP A 241 -8.35 -21.99 17.23
CA ASP A 241 -9.40 -23.00 17.45
C ASP A 241 -10.31 -23.21 16.23
N ARG A 242 -10.41 -22.19 15.37
CA ARG A 242 -11.15 -22.21 14.12
C ARG A 242 -10.34 -21.56 13.01
N PRO A 243 -10.54 -22.01 11.75
CA PRO A 243 -9.95 -21.32 10.61
C PRO A 243 -10.29 -19.84 10.58
N ILE A 244 -9.27 -18.98 10.49
CA ILE A 244 -9.47 -17.57 10.14
C ILE A 244 -9.83 -17.53 8.65
N GLY A 245 -11.06 -17.10 8.35
CA GLY A 245 -11.45 -16.81 6.98
C GLY A 245 -10.75 -15.54 6.53
N THR A 246 -10.12 -15.55 5.35
CA THR A 246 -9.47 -14.37 4.77
C THR A 246 -10.47 -13.24 4.42
N ASP A 247 -11.77 -13.52 4.53
CA ASP A 247 -12.92 -12.66 4.29
C ASP A 247 -13.60 -12.13 5.57
N ARG A 248 -13.12 -12.52 6.77
CA ARG A 248 -13.76 -12.12 8.03
C ARG A 248 -13.31 -10.75 8.52
N ALA A 249 -13.86 -9.72 7.88
CA ALA A 249 -14.23 -8.48 8.56
C ALA A 249 -15.77 -8.32 8.67
N ALA A 250 -16.54 -9.31 8.17
CA ALA A 250 -18.00 -9.27 8.07
C ALA A 250 -18.79 -9.20 9.40
N THR A 251 -18.13 -9.24 10.57
CA THR A 251 -18.85 -9.32 11.86
C THR A 251 -18.97 -7.99 12.62
N LEU A 252 -18.44 -6.87 12.12
CA LEU A 252 -18.55 -5.57 12.80
C LEU A 252 -19.64 -4.62 12.29
N ALA A 253 -20.41 -4.98 11.27
CA ALA A 253 -21.47 -4.12 10.74
C ALA A 253 -22.88 -4.37 11.32
N ALA A 254 -23.03 -5.22 12.34
CA ALA A 254 -24.33 -5.57 12.91
C ALA A 254 -24.43 -5.21 14.40
N ALA A 255 -24.26 -3.93 14.74
CA ALA A 255 -24.91 -3.38 15.94
C ALA A 255 -26.31 -2.90 15.54
N PRO A 256 -27.39 -3.35 16.21
CA PRO A 256 -28.74 -2.91 15.87
C PRO A 256 -28.93 -1.44 16.29
N SER A 257 -29.31 -0.59 15.34
CA SER A 257 -29.85 0.73 15.66
C SER A 257 -31.27 0.57 16.19
N ASP A 258 -31.44 0.55 17.50
CA ASP A 258 -32.75 0.81 18.10
C ASP A 258 -33.05 2.31 17.92
N ALA A 259 -33.77 2.64 16.85
CA ALA A 259 -34.48 3.89 16.71
C ALA A 259 -35.93 3.57 16.33
N ALA A 260 -36.82 3.68 17.31
CA ALA A 260 -38.27 3.66 17.11
C ALA A 260 -38.71 4.88 16.27
N PRO A 261 -39.84 4.82 15.55
CA PRO A 261 -40.26 5.88 14.65
C PRO A 261 -40.98 6.99 15.42
N ASP A 262 -40.60 8.24 15.19
CA ASP A 262 -41.43 9.40 15.55
C ASP A 262 -42.27 9.81 14.33
N GLU A 263 -43.59 9.73 14.49
CA GLU A 263 -44.57 10.35 13.61
C GLU A 263 -44.79 11.83 13.99
N ALA A 264 -44.63 12.72 13.01
CA ALA A 264 -45.38 13.97 12.78
C ALA A 264 -44.72 14.63 11.55
N GLY A 265 -45.35 15.04 10.46
CA GLY A 265 -46.70 15.56 10.24
C GLY A 265 -46.56 16.90 9.50
N GLY A 266 -46.99 16.97 8.23
CA GLY A 266 -47.44 18.23 7.62
C GLY A 266 -46.67 18.83 6.43
N ALA A 267 -47.32 18.75 5.27
CA ALA A 267 -47.51 19.79 4.23
C ALA A 267 -46.40 20.12 3.19
N ASP A 268 -46.63 19.57 1.98
CA ASP A 268 -46.87 20.25 0.69
C ASP A 268 -45.97 21.41 0.22
N SER A 269 -45.25 21.19 -0.89
CA SER A 269 -45.40 21.99 -2.13
C SER A 269 -44.52 21.47 -3.28
N THR A 270 -45.21 21.26 -4.40
CA THR A 270 -44.82 21.23 -5.82
C THR A 270 -43.44 21.76 -6.24
N GLU A 271 -42.72 20.98 -7.07
CA GLU A 271 -42.24 21.42 -8.40
C GLU A 271 -41.70 20.24 -9.24
N GLU A 272 -42.26 20.07 -10.44
CA GLU A 272 -41.68 19.32 -11.56
C GLU A 272 -40.64 20.22 -12.25
N PRO A 273 -39.57 19.70 -12.88
CA PRO A 273 -39.75 19.43 -14.32
C PRO A 273 -38.93 18.27 -14.91
N ALA A 274 -39.48 17.80 -16.03
CA ALA A 274 -38.82 17.48 -17.30
C ALA A 274 -37.94 16.21 -17.43
N ALA A 275 -38.46 15.35 -18.31
CA ALA A 275 -37.80 14.27 -19.01
C ALA A 275 -36.47 14.66 -19.67
N ALA A 276 -35.49 13.76 -19.60
CA ALA A 276 -34.33 13.73 -20.48
C ALA A 276 -34.14 12.32 -21.06
N ALA A 277 -33.89 12.31 -22.35
CA ALA A 277 -33.85 11.18 -23.25
C ALA A 277 -32.76 10.15 -22.93
N THR A 278 -33.10 8.90 -23.18
CA THR A 278 -32.20 7.78 -23.42
C THR A 278 -31.33 8.03 -24.66
N GLU A 279 -30.01 7.97 -24.52
CA GLU A 279 -29.11 7.63 -25.64
C GLU A 279 -28.21 6.45 -25.24
N GLN A 280 -28.37 5.38 -26.02
CA GLN A 280 -27.50 4.21 -26.03
C GLN A 280 -26.24 4.54 -26.84
N GLY A 281 -25.09 4.61 -26.17
CA GLY A 281 -23.77 4.69 -26.80
C GLY A 281 -23.11 3.31 -26.84
N ALA A 282 -22.85 2.82 -28.05
CA ALA A 282 -22.34 1.50 -28.36
C ALA A 282 -20.94 1.20 -27.78
N ALA A 283 -20.76 -0.04 -27.33
CA ALA A 283 -19.47 -0.61 -26.95
C ALA A 283 -18.54 -0.77 -28.16
N ALA A 284 -17.29 -0.31 -28.03
CA ALA A 284 -16.20 -0.62 -28.95
C ALA A 284 -15.50 -1.92 -28.52
N PRO A 285 -14.96 -2.74 -29.45
CA PRO A 285 -14.41 -4.05 -29.13
C PRO A 285 -13.04 -3.96 -28.45
N ALA A 286 -12.76 -4.93 -27.59
CA ALA A 286 -11.50 -5.10 -26.89
C ALA A 286 -10.37 -5.50 -27.86
N GLU A 287 -9.27 -4.73 -27.87
CA GLU A 287 -8.02 -5.15 -28.51
C GLU A 287 -7.19 -6.01 -27.56
N THR A 288 -6.61 -7.08 -28.11
CA THR A 288 -5.77 -8.06 -27.41
C THR A 288 -4.43 -7.43 -27.01
N PRO A 289 -3.89 -7.63 -25.79
CA PRO A 289 -2.59 -7.08 -25.43
C PRO A 289 -1.47 -7.82 -26.17
N ALA A 290 -0.59 -7.08 -26.82
CA ALA A 290 0.64 -7.59 -27.41
C ALA A 290 1.62 -8.05 -26.32
N ALA A 291 2.38 -9.10 -26.62
CA ALA A 291 3.39 -9.69 -25.75
C ALA A 291 4.49 -8.69 -25.36
N ALA A 292 4.94 -8.76 -24.11
CA ALA A 292 6.03 -7.94 -23.57
C ALA A 292 7.38 -8.28 -24.24
N PRO A 293 8.26 -7.30 -24.51
CA PRO A 293 9.61 -7.59 -25.00
C PRO A 293 10.54 -8.02 -23.87
N GLU A 294 11.45 -8.93 -24.16
CA GLU A 294 12.52 -9.40 -23.27
C GLU A 294 13.48 -8.26 -22.89
N GLU A 295 13.79 -8.13 -21.60
CA GLU A 295 14.80 -7.20 -21.10
C GLU A 295 16.21 -7.69 -21.45
N THR A 296 16.98 -6.83 -22.15
CA THR A 296 18.41 -7.04 -22.38
C THR A 296 19.21 -6.43 -21.22
N PRO A 297 20.26 -7.07 -20.68
CA PRO A 297 21.01 -6.51 -19.56
C PRO A 297 21.79 -5.26 -19.98
N ALA A 298 21.81 -4.25 -19.11
CA ALA A 298 22.58 -3.03 -19.28
C ALA A 298 24.09 -3.29 -19.27
N ALA A 299 24.83 -2.62 -20.16
CA ALA A 299 26.29 -2.68 -20.25
C ALA A 299 26.97 -2.00 -19.04
N PRO A 300 28.16 -2.47 -18.60
CA PRO A 300 28.86 -1.88 -17.46
C PRO A 300 29.51 -0.54 -17.82
N LEU A 301 29.52 0.38 -16.85
CA LEU A 301 30.19 1.68 -16.92
C LEU A 301 31.72 1.52 -17.00
N PRO A 302 32.45 2.37 -17.75
CA PRO A 302 33.90 2.23 -17.90
C PRO A 302 34.68 2.85 -16.73
N GLY A 303 35.56 2.04 -16.14
CA GLY A 303 36.94 2.40 -15.79
C GLY A 303 37.19 3.22 -14.51
N ALA A 304 37.42 2.53 -13.39
CA ALA A 304 38.33 3.00 -12.36
C ALA A 304 39.73 2.39 -12.62
N ALA A 305 40.75 3.24 -12.72
CA ALA A 305 42.14 2.83 -12.91
C ALA A 305 42.69 2.14 -11.63
N PRO A 306 43.54 1.11 -11.73
CA PRO A 306 44.16 0.50 -10.56
C PRO A 306 45.34 1.35 -10.07
N GLU A 307 45.38 1.59 -8.76
CA GLU A 307 46.55 2.11 -8.05
C GLU A 307 47.69 1.09 -8.08
N GLY A 308 48.90 1.59 -8.32
CA GLY A 308 50.09 0.79 -8.63
C GLY A 308 50.67 0.03 -7.44
N GLU A 309 51.13 -1.18 -7.75
CA GLU A 309 52.07 -1.95 -6.94
C GLU A 309 53.42 -1.21 -6.80
N ALA A 310 53.91 -1.11 -5.58
CA ALA A 310 55.30 -0.77 -5.29
C ALA A 310 56.18 -2.03 -5.47
N PRO A 311 57.35 -1.95 -6.13
CA PRO A 311 58.25 -3.09 -6.20
C PRO A 311 59.13 -3.14 -4.94
N ALA A 312 59.20 -4.32 -4.34
CA ALA A 312 60.36 -4.76 -3.58
C ALA A 312 61.44 -5.21 -4.59
N GLN A 313 62.72 -4.87 -4.35
CA GLN A 313 63.88 -5.78 -4.30
C GLN A 313 65.13 -5.01 -3.80
N GLU A 314 65.96 -5.73 -3.03
CA GLU A 314 67.37 -5.53 -2.60
C GLU A 314 68.05 -4.15 -2.64
#